data_AF-A0A955TZD0-F1
#
_entry.id   AF-A0A955TZD0-F1
#
_cell.length_a   1.000
_cell.length_b   1.000
_cell.length_c   1.000
_cell.angle_alpha   90.00
_cell.angle_beta   90.00
_cell.angle_gamma   90.00
#
_symmetry.space_group_name_H-M   'P 1'
#
loop_
_entity.id
_entity.type
_entity.pdbx_description
1 polymer ?
#
loop_
_entity_poly.entity_id
_entity_poly.type
_entity_poly.pdbx_seq_one_letter_code
_entity_poly.pdbx_strand_id
1 'polypeptide(L)'
;MPRYICSQCGKEYDAITADGFCTNQPECEFGTGWLTEAGSAAKTAAGTPGLTPMGFENEAGLCVLMMDGSLSMGEPAFPDSDYPGTRYKLVAMNAAGGLWSLRSMTHQDAAYLALCVFAGEPRLILLESVEALFKKHNTPESLADTIQNMLEKQTPDARFTNINAAVQLAYDIKQAFIGGDLSAYGGPSGFKPVIHPVVRDGADGEEFIEIPNVRVLIYTDGEHNVTSAIKNPFAGDEQSVLITAFIGEQDAKGVGQMQNLACTCPKHAPATGFFLIDTPERVQTLRGIFRMASGASGFCAACLKVEQKTEPEAEGNSTVEESAESQTLEETAAEDSPPPA
;
A
#
# COMPACT_ATOMS: atom_id res chain seq x y z
N MET A 1 22.33 5.99 8.81
CA MET A 1 21.20 6.69 8.18
C MET A 1 20.96 6.05 6.83
N PRO A 2 19.71 5.69 6.48
CA PRO A 2 19.41 5.15 5.16
C PRO A 2 19.72 6.22 4.11
N ARG A 3 20.46 5.82 3.06
CA ARG A 3 20.63 6.65 1.86
C ARG A 3 19.55 6.26 0.87
N TYR A 4 19.14 7.17 0.01
CA TYR A 4 18.20 6.91 -1.09
C TYR A 4 18.90 7.11 -2.43
N ILE A 5 18.52 6.34 -3.45
CA ILE A 5 19.06 6.42 -4.81
C ILE A 5 17.90 6.66 -5.76
N CYS A 6 18.06 7.63 -6.66
CA CYS A 6 17.15 7.81 -7.78
C CYS A 6 17.28 6.64 -8.77
N SER A 7 16.19 5.97 -9.12
CA SER A 7 16.18 4.86 -10.10
C SER A 7 16.73 5.21 -11.47
N GLN A 8 16.63 6.48 -11.87
CA GLN A 8 16.86 6.91 -13.25
C GLN A 8 18.26 7.47 -13.41
N CYS A 9 18.65 8.44 -12.58
CA CYS A 9 19.99 9.06 -12.66
C CYS A 9 21.00 8.45 -11.69
N GLY A 10 20.58 7.54 -10.80
CA GLY A 10 21.47 6.93 -9.79
C GLY A 10 21.93 7.89 -8.69
N LYS A 11 21.42 9.13 -8.66
CA LYS A 11 21.82 10.13 -7.67
C LYS A 11 21.43 9.70 -6.25
N GLU A 12 22.38 9.81 -5.33
CA GLU A 12 22.16 9.57 -3.91
C GLU A 12 21.53 10.79 -3.22
N TYR A 13 20.67 10.51 -2.24
CA TYR A 13 19.98 11.45 -1.38
C TYR A 13 20.12 10.99 0.07
N ASP A 14 20.41 11.92 0.99
CA ASP A 14 20.52 11.60 2.42
C ASP A 14 19.15 11.40 3.09
N ALA A 15 18.07 11.83 2.43
CA ALA A 15 16.69 11.63 2.84
C ALA A 15 15.78 11.60 1.60
N ILE A 16 14.63 10.94 1.72
CA ILE A 16 13.59 11.01 0.69
C ILE A 16 13.10 12.46 0.54
N THR A 17 12.94 12.94 -0.69
CA THR A 17 12.29 14.22 -0.99
C THR A 17 10.83 14.18 -0.56
N ALA A 18 10.22 15.34 -0.32
CA ALA A 18 8.83 15.44 0.12
C ALA A 18 7.88 14.57 -0.74
N ASP A 19 7.98 14.71 -2.05
CA ASP A 19 7.15 14.01 -3.03
C ASP A 19 7.60 12.57 -3.33
N GLY A 20 8.78 12.14 -2.84
CA GLY A 20 9.36 10.83 -3.11
C GLY A 20 10.08 10.73 -4.46
N PHE A 21 10.24 11.84 -5.18
CA PHE A 21 10.85 11.89 -6.50
C PHE A 21 12.18 12.64 -6.53
N CYS A 22 13.00 12.33 -7.53
CA CYS A 22 14.21 13.04 -7.88
C CYS A 22 13.81 14.41 -8.45
N THR A 23 13.93 15.44 -7.62
CA THR A 23 13.52 16.82 -7.94
C THR A 23 14.67 17.71 -8.42
N ASN A 24 15.92 17.25 -8.28
CA ASN A 24 17.10 18.12 -8.40
C ASN A 24 18.00 17.82 -9.61
N GLN A 25 17.55 17.03 -10.60
CA GLN A 25 18.40 16.65 -11.74
C GLN A 25 17.71 16.97 -13.07
N PRO A 26 18.36 17.70 -14.00
CA PRO A 26 17.80 17.98 -15.33
C PRO A 26 17.50 16.72 -16.15
N GLU A 27 18.23 15.63 -15.87
CA GLU A 27 18.10 14.32 -16.55
C GLU A 27 16.93 13.50 -16.01
N CYS A 28 16.41 13.87 -14.84
CA CYS A 28 15.16 13.36 -14.30
C CYS A 28 14.12 14.46 -14.49
N GLU A 29 13.37 14.44 -15.59
CA GLU A 29 12.18 15.29 -15.70
C GLU A 29 11.37 15.13 -14.41
N PHE A 30 10.97 16.24 -13.78
CA PHE A 30 10.34 16.22 -12.45
C PHE A 30 9.29 15.10 -12.32
N GLY A 31 9.53 14.18 -11.39
CA GLY A 31 8.68 13.02 -11.18
C GLY A 31 8.90 11.84 -12.13
N THR A 32 10.07 11.69 -12.77
CA THR A 32 10.41 10.47 -13.55
C THR A 32 11.41 9.56 -12.85
N GLY A 33 12.31 10.11 -12.03
CA GLY A 33 13.21 9.32 -11.20
C GLY A 33 12.66 9.19 -9.78
N TRP A 34 12.35 8.00 -9.30
CA TRP A 34 11.91 7.79 -7.90
C TRP A 34 13.08 7.46 -6.99
N LEU A 35 12.94 7.86 -5.73
CA LEU A 35 13.91 7.55 -4.69
C LEU A 35 13.59 6.18 -4.06
N THR A 36 14.54 5.26 -4.16
CA THR A 36 14.54 3.96 -3.48
C THR A 36 15.64 3.95 -2.42
N GLU A 37 15.56 3.11 -1.39
CA GLU A 37 16.65 3.04 -0.42
C GLU A 37 17.91 2.40 -1.05
N ALA A 38 19.04 3.03 -0.84
CA ALA A 38 20.35 2.57 -1.25
C ALA A 38 20.64 1.23 -0.56
N GLY A 39 20.76 0.16 -1.35
CA GLY A 39 20.89 -1.20 -0.83
C GLY A 39 19.57 -1.99 -0.74
N SER A 40 18.43 -1.36 -1.06
CA SER A 40 17.16 -2.07 -1.28
C SER A 40 17.08 -2.74 -2.65
N ALA A 41 18.16 -2.70 -3.44
CA ALA A 41 18.30 -3.58 -4.60
C ALA A 41 18.02 -5.00 -4.10
N ALA A 42 16.92 -5.58 -4.59
CA ALA A 42 16.34 -6.82 -4.11
C ALA A 42 17.45 -7.78 -3.64
N LYS A 43 17.70 -7.79 -2.32
CA LYS A 43 18.25 -8.99 -1.71
C LYS A 43 17.12 -9.98 -1.91
N THR A 44 17.20 -10.73 -3.01
CA THR A 44 16.59 -12.04 -3.09
C THR A 44 16.90 -12.69 -1.76
N ALA A 45 15.88 -12.80 -0.90
CA ALA A 45 16.02 -13.52 0.33
C ALA A 45 16.49 -14.91 -0.08
N ALA A 46 17.78 -15.18 0.11
CA ALA A 46 18.33 -16.51 -0.06
C ALA A 46 17.52 -17.35 0.92
N GLY A 47 16.65 -18.19 0.36
CA GLY A 47 15.61 -18.87 1.11
C GLY A 47 16.20 -19.54 2.34
N THR A 48 15.61 -19.24 3.50
CA THR A 48 15.85 -20.02 4.71
C THR A 48 15.59 -21.49 4.36
N PRO A 49 16.60 -22.36 4.40
CA PRO A 49 16.40 -23.76 4.06
C PRO A 49 15.64 -24.41 5.22
N GLY A 50 14.35 -24.71 5.02
CA GLY A 50 13.60 -25.46 6.05
C GLY A 50 12.09 -25.49 5.95
N LEU A 51 11.44 -24.66 5.13
CA LEU A 51 10.00 -24.75 4.91
C LEU A 51 9.76 -25.08 3.44
N THR A 52 9.50 -26.34 3.14
CA THR A 52 8.83 -26.74 1.89
C THR A 52 7.59 -25.86 1.72
N PRO A 53 7.41 -25.18 0.57
CA PRO A 53 6.22 -24.39 0.32
C PRO A 53 5.01 -25.30 0.52
N MET A 54 4.11 -24.94 1.44
CA MET A 54 2.76 -25.51 1.41
C MET A 54 2.23 -25.28 0.00
N GLY A 55 1.67 -26.31 -0.64
CA GLY A 55 1.24 -26.23 -2.02
C GLY A 55 0.17 -25.16 -2.19
N PHE A 56 0.58 -23.96 -2.65
CA PHE A 56 -0.27 -22.84 -3.05
C PHE A 56 -1.02 -23.14 -4.37
N GLU A 57 -1.41 -24.39 -4.60
CA GLU A 57 -2.07 -24.76 -5.85
C GLU A 57 -3.42 -24.04 -5.93
N ASN A 58 -3.46 -23.05 -6.83
CA ASN A 58 -4.60 -22.18 -7.14
C ASN A 58 -5.00 -21.17 -6.05
N GLU A 59 -4.09 -20.76 -5.17
CA GLU A 59 -4.36 -19.61 -4.28
C GLU A 59 -4.14 -18.27 -5.00
N ALA A 60 -4.91 -17.23 -4.67
CA ALA A 60 -4.78 -15.91 -5.30
C ALA A 60 -5.00 -14.75 -4.33
N GLY A 61 -4.42 -13.59 -4.68
CA GLY A 61 -4.70 -12.29 -4.05
C GLY A 61 -5.20 -11.26 -5.07
N LEU A 62 -5.91 -10.23 -4.62
CA LEU A 62 -6.47 -9.18 -5.49
C LEU A 62 -6.29 -7.77 -4.95
N CYS A 63 -5.85 -6.85 -5.80
CA CYS A 63 -5.93 -5.42 -5.56
C CYS A 63 -6.90 -4.79 -6.58
N VAL A 64 -7.95 -4.12 -6.10
CA VAL A 64 -8.88 -3.34 -6.91
C VAL A 64 -8.57 -1.87 -6.72
N LEU A 65 -8.19 -1.19 -7.80
CA LEU A 65 -7.89 0.24 -7.82
C LEU A 65 -8.99 0.97 -8.59
N MET A 66 -9.81 1.72 -7.87
CA MET A 66 -10.84 2.59 -8.42
C MET A 66 -10.32 4.03 -8.47
N MET A 67 -10.15 4.58 -9.65
CA MET A 67 -9.56 5.92 -9.80
C MET A 67 -10.57 6.86 -10.43
N ASP A 68 -10.73 8.04 -9.84
CA ASP A 68 -11.54 9.09 -10.43
C ASP A 68 -10.93 9.52 -11.77
N GLY A 69 -11.80 9.62 -12.77
CA GLY A 69 -11.51 10.10 -14.10
C GLY A 69 -12.12 11.47 -14.38
N SER A 70 -12.76 12.13 -13.41
CA SER A 70 -13.33 13.45 -13.58
C SER A 70 -12.33 14.46 -14.17
N LEU A 71 -12.84 15.55 -14.79
CA LEU A 71 -11.96 16.54 -15.44
C LEU A 71 -10.96 17.19 -14.48
N SER A 72 -11.33 17.32 -13.19
CA SER A 72 -10.46 17.89 -12.16
C SER A 72 -9.20 17.06 -11.91
N MET A 73 -9.23 15.75 -12.22
CA MET A 73 -8.04 14.90 -12.13
C MET A 73 -6.93 15.29 -13.12
N GLY A 74 -7.27 16.05 -14.17
CA GLY A 74 -6.32 16.61 -15.13
C GLY A 74 -5.63 17.89 -14.68
N GLU A 75 -6.04 18.47 -13.57
CA GLU A 75 -5.45 19.71 -13.03
C GLU A 75 -4.19 19.42 -12.20
N PRO A 76 -3.37 20.45 -11.90
CA PRO A 76 -2.22 20.31 -11.00
C PRO A 76 -2.64 19.70 -9.66
N ALA A 77 -1.87 18.71 -9.18
CA ALA A 77 -2.18 18.05 -7.91
C ALA A 77 -2.05 18.99 -6.71
N PHE A 78 -1.08 19.89 -6.75
CA PHE A 78 -0.75 20.85 -5.70
C PHE A 78 -0.44 22.22 -6.33
N PRO A 79 -1.47 23.03 -6.65
CA PRO A 79 -1.32 24.27 -7.41
C PRO A 79 -0.35 25.30 -6.82
N ASP A 80 -0.22 25.32 -5.49
CA ASP A 80 0.64 26.27 -4.76
C ASP A 80 2.03 25.69 -4.44
N SER A 81 2.40 24.57 -5.06
CA SER A 81 3.70 23.92 -4.84
C SER A 81 4.52 23.84 -6.13
N ASP A 82 5.81 23.55 -6.00
CA ASP A 82 6.70 23.28 -7.14
C ASP A 82 6.45 21.91 -7.80
N TYR A 83 5.43 21.14 -7.37
CA TYR A 83 5.08 19.86 -7.99
C TYR A 83 4.41 20.07 -9.36
N PRO A 84 5.03 19.66 -10.49
CA PRO A 84 4.53 19.99 -11.82
C PRO A 84 3.54 18.95 -12.37
N GLY A 85 3.17 17.93 -11.59
CA GLY A 85 2.32 16.83 -12.04
C GLY A 85 0.83 17.11 -11.85
N THR A 86 0.02 16.48 -12.71
CA THR A 86 -1.44 16.42 -12.54
C THR A 86 -1.83 15.39 -11.49
N ARG A 87 -3.09 15.42 -11.01
CA ARG A 87 -3.61 14.37 -10.12
C ARG A 87 -3.59 12.98 -10.77
N TYR A 88 -3.85 12.90 -12.08
CA TYR A 88 -3.65 11.66 -12.85
C TYR A 88 -2.22 11.13 -12.75
N LYS A 89 -1.22 11.96 -13.02
CA LYS A 89 0.18 11.56 -12.95
C LYS A 89 0.53 11.11 -11.54
N LEU A 90 0.08 11.85 -10.52
CA LEU A 90 0.28 11.50 -9.12
C LEU A 90 -0.28 10.10 -8.79
N VAL A 91 -1.54 9.82 -9.13
CA VAL A 91 -2.17 8.52 -8.86
C VAL A 91 -1.47 7.41 -9.63
N ALA A 92 -1.19 7.61 -10.92
CA ALA A 92 -0.56 6.61 -11.78
C ALA A 92 0.86 6.24 -11.30
N MET A 93 1.66 7.24 -10.92
CA MET A 93 3.01 7.04 -10.39
C MET A 93 3.01 6.28 -9.07
N ASN A 94 2.08 6.60 -8.16
CA ASN A 94 1.96 5.90 -6.88
C ASN A 94 1.45 4.47 -7.05
N ALA A 95 0.47 4.26 -7.93
CA ALA A 95 -0.03 2.93 -8.27
C ALA A 95 1.10 2.08 -8.86
N ALA A 96 1.82 2.59 -9.85
CA ALA A 96 2.95 1.90 -10.45
C ALA A 96 4.07 1.62 -9.43
N GLY A 97 4.41 2.58 -8.57
CA GLY A 97 5.43 2.41 -7.54
C GLY A 97 5.05 1.36 -6.49
N GLY A 98 3.80 1.32 -6.06
CA GLY A 98 3.29 0.28 -5.17
C GLY A 98 3.27 -1.09 -5.83
N LEU A 99 2.76 -1.18 -7.06
CA LEU A 99 2.78 -2.41 -7.85
C LEU A 99 4.20 -2.92 -8.07
N TRP A 100 5.15 -2.04 -8.38
CA TRP A 100 6.53 -2.41 -8.61
C TRP A 100 7.19 -3.04 -7.39
N SER A 101 6.77 -2.65 -6.18
CA SER A 101 7.25 -3.27 -4.94
C SER A 101 6.88 -4.76 -4.85
N LEU A 102 5.88 -5.21 -5.62
CA LEU A 102 5.45 -6.61 -5.68
C LEU A 102 6.39 -7.48 -6.55
N ARG A 103 7.34 -6.88 -7.27
CA ARG A 103 8.31 -7.61 -8.11
C ARG A 103 9.25 -8.53 -7.33
N SER A 104 9.33 -8.37 -6.01
CA SER A 104 10.08 -9.28 -5.13
C SER A 104 9.22 -10.40 -4.53
N MET A 105 7.91 -10.44 -4.79
CA MET A 105 7.04 -11.52 -4.29
C MET A 105 7.31 -12.84 -5.00
N THR A 106 7.24 -13.95 -4.28
CA THR A 106 7.46 -15.31 -4.83
C THR A 106 6.31 -15.83 -5.70
N HIS A 107 5.08 -15.29 -5.54
CA HIS A 107 3.87 -15.76 -6.22
C HIS A 107 3.16 -14.62 -6.98
N GLN A 108 3.88 -13.97 -7.89
CA GLN A 108 3.36 -12.83 -8.68
C GLN A 108 2.32 -13.24 -9.73
N ASP A 109 2.35 -14.50 -10.15
CA ASP A 109 1.39 -15.12 -11.06
C ASP A 109 0.01 -15.33 -10.40
N ALA A 110 -0.01 -15.49 -9.08
CA ALA A 110 -1.19 -15.60 -8.24
C ALA A 110 -1.72 -14.26 -7.70
N ALA A 111 -1.06 -13.14 -8.03
CA ALA A 111 -1.45 -11.81 -7.59
C ALA A 111 -2.13 -11.04 -8.72
N TYR A 112 -3.36 -10.56 -8.52
CA TYR A 112 -4.13 -9.87 -9.57
C TYR A 112 -4.36 -8.41 -9.25
N LEU A 113 -4.37 -7.59 -10.30
CA LEU A 113 -4.72 -6.18 -10.27
C LEU A 113 -5.97 -5.93 -11.14
N ALA A 114 -7.02 -5.42 -10.53
CA ALA A 114 -8.16 -4.83 -11.23
C ALA A 114 -8.02 -3.31 -11.24
N LEU A 115 -7.74 -2.73 -12.40
CA LEU A 115 -7.66 -1.28 -12.61
C LEU A 115 -8.99 -0.78 -13.16
N CYS A 116 -9.64 0.13 -12.45
CA CYS A 116 -10.91 0.71 -12.82
C CYS A 116 -10.84 2.23 -12.83
N VAL A 117 -11.59 2.85 -13.74
CA VAL A 117 -11.82 4.30 -13.76
C VAL A 117 -13.29 4.57 -13.50
N PHE A 118 -13.60 5.69 -12.86
CA PHE A 118 -14.98 6.15 -12.72
C PHE A 118 -15.08 7.66 -12.89
N ALA A 119 -16.18 8.09 -13.50
CA ALA A 119 -16.66 9.47 -13.45
C ALA A 119 -18.18 9.37 -13.29
N GLY A 120 -18.95 9.50 -14.37
CA GLY A 120 -20.38 9.17 -14.35
C GLY A 120 -20.66 7.66 -14.19
N GLU A 121 -20.08 6.84 -15.07
CA GLU A 121 -20.23 5.38 -15.07
C GLU A 121 -18.85 4.71 -14.91
N PRO A 122 -18.67 3.79 -13.94
CA PRO A 122 -17.40 3.13 -13.70
C PRO A 122 -17.12 2.06 -14.75
N ARG A 123 -15.84 1.83 -15.04
CA ARG A 123 -15.39 0.81 -16.00
C ARG A 123 -14.14 0.12 -15.50
N LEU A 124 -14.11 -1.19 -15.67
CA LEU A 124 -12.88 -1.96 -15.59
C LEU A 124 -12.06 -1.68 -16.85
N ILE A 125 -10.82 -1.22 -16.65
CA ILE A 125 -9.85 -0.96 -17.72
C ILE A 125 -8.99 -2.20 -17.94
N LEU A 126 -8.56 -2.82 -16.85
CA LEU A 126 -7.55 -3.88 -16.86
C LEU A 126 -7.82 -4.85 -15.71
N LEU A 127 -7.73 -6.15 -16.00
CA LEU A 127 -7.65 -7.19 -14.99
C LEU A 127 -6.55 -8.18 -15.38
N GLU A 128 -5.40 -8.12 -14.72
CA GLU A 128 -4.24 -8.92 -15.08
C GLU A 128 -3.46 -9.38 -13.84
N SER A 129 -2.67 -10.44 -14.00
CA SER A 129 -1.71 -10.82 -12.96
C SER A 129 -0.54 -9.84 -12.91
N VAL A 130 0.07 -9.71 -11.74
CA VAL A 130 1.26 -8.88 -11.52
C VAL A 130 2.42 -9.36 -12.39
N GLU A 131 2.57 -10.68 -12.57
CA GLU A 131 3.57 -11.24 -13.48
C GLU A 131 3.34 -10.80 -14.95
N ALA A 132 2.09 -10.79 -15.43
CA ALA A 132 1.76 -10.35 -16.78
C ALA A 132 2.06 -8.86 -16.99
N LEU A 133 1.82 -8.03 -15.97
CA LEU A 133 2.16 -6.61 -15.99
C LEU A 133 3.67 -6.40 -16.12
N PHE A 134 4.49 -7.11 -15.36
CA PHE A 134 5.96 -6.97 -15.45
C PHE A 134 6.57 -7.56 -16.72
N LYS A 135 5.89 -8.50 -17.38
CA LYS A 135 6.28 -8.93 -18.74
C LYS A 135 6.09 -7.83 -19.78
N LYS A 136 5.12 -6.93 -19.57
CA LYS A 136 4.82 -5.80 -20.47
C LYS A 136 5.63 -4.55 -20.15
N HIS A 137 5.94 -4.34 -18.87
CA HIS A 137 6.61 -3.15 -18.37
C HIS A 137 7.92 -3.52 -17.66
N ASN A 138 9.04 -3.10 -18.24
CA ASN A 138 10.38 -3.38 -17.72
C ASN A 138 10.88 -2.33 -16.71
N THR A 139 10.18 -1.20 -16.60
CA THR A 139 10.42 -0.18 -15.58
C THR A 139 9.08 0.29 -14.97
N PRO A 140 9.08 0.83 -13.74
CA PRO A 140 7.86 1.33 -13.15
C PRO A 140 7.35 2.58 -13.89
N GLU A 141 8.21 3.33 -14.60
CA GLU A 141 7.83 4.55 -15.32
C GLU A 141 6.94 4.18 -16.51
N SER A 142 7.34 3.13 -17.26
CA SER A 142 6.52 2.60 -18.35
C SER A 142 5.14 2.12 -17.86
N LEU A 143 5.07 1.55 -16.66
CA LEU A 143 3.80 1.14 -16.05
C LEU A 143 2.96 2.37 -15.66
N ALA A 144 3.57 3.39 -15.04
CA ALA A 144 2.91 4.63 -14.66
C ALA A 144 2.34 5.36 -15.89
N ASP A 145 3.14 5.51 -16.94
CA ASP A 145 2.72 6.11 -18.20
C ASP A 145 1.53 5.36 -18.80
N THR A 146 1.55 4.02 -18.71
CA THR A 146 0.46 3.18 -19.21
C THR A 146 -0.83 3.40 -18.41
N ILE A 147 -0.74 3.41 -17.08
CA ILE A 147 -1.88 3.69 -16.19
C ILE A 147 -2.43 5.10 -16.46
N GLN A 148 -1.56 6.11 -16.52
CA GLN A 148 -1.96 7.50 -16.81
C GLN A 148 -2.66 7.61 -18.16
N ASN A 149 -2.07 7.03 -19.22
CA ASN A 149 -2.67 7.03 -20.55
C ASN A 149 -4.04 6.34 -20.58
N MET A 150 -4.21 5.26 -19.81
CA MET A 150 -5.50 4.59 -19.69
C MET A 150 -6.53 5.47 -18.99
N LEU A 151 -6.14 6.15 -17.90
CA LEU A 151 -7.00 7.08 -17.18
C LEU A 151 -7.48 8.22 -18.09
N GLU A 152 -6.55 8.92 -18.74
CA GLU A 152 -6.86 10.07 -19.61
C GLU A 152 -7.74 9.70 -20.80
N LYS A 153 -7.62 8.48 -21.35
CA LYS A 153 -8.36 8.05 -22.53
C LYS A 153 -9.73 7.45 -22.21
N GLN A 154 -9.89 6.84 -21.04
CA GLN A 154 -11.05 5.99 -20.74
C GLN A 154 -12.16 6.69 -19.96
N THR A 155 -12.02 7.98 -19.62
CA THR A 155 -13.03 8.70 -18.83
C THR A 155 -14.35 8.92 -19.59
N PRO A 156 -15.45 8.25 -19.20
CA PRO A 156 -16.77 8.49 -19.76
C PRO A 156 -17.53 9.52 -18.91
N ASP A 157 -18.03 10.60 -19.53
CA ASP A 157 -18.78 11.67 -18.87
C ASP A 157 -18.08 12.26 -17.62
N ALA A 158 -16.89 12.82 -17.86
CA ALA A 158 -15.98 13.42 -16.89
C ALA A 158 -16.56 14.60 -16.05
N ARG A 159 -17.85 14.93 -16.24
CA ARG A 159 -18.57 16.00 -15.53
C ARG A 159 -19.08 15.57 -14.16
N PHE A 160 -19.22 14.27 -13.92
CA PHE A 160 -19.75 13.72 -12.68
C PHE A 160 -18.71 12.85 -11.97
N THR A 161 -18.87 12.74 -10.65
CA THR A 161 -18.11 11.85 -9.76
C THR A 161 -19.11 10.95 -9.05
N ASN A 162 -19.43 9.82 -9.67
CA ASN A 162 -20.43 8.86 -9.18
C ASN A 162 -19.77 7.80 -8.27
N ILE A 163 -19.39 8.24 -7.07
CA ILE A 163 -18.81 7.39 -6.03
C ILE A 163 -19.66 6.14 -5.76
N ASN A 164 -20.99 6.23 -5.77
CA ASN A 164 -21.88 5.07 -5.58
C ASN A 164 -21.65 3.95 -6.60
N ALA A 165 -21.63 4.29 -7.88
CA ALA A 165 -21.41 3.30 -8.92
C ALA A 165 -19.99 2.72 -8.80
N ALA A 166 -19.00 3.56 -8.49
CA ALA A 166 -17.62 3.14 -8.30
C ALA A 166 -17.48 2.10 -7.16
N VAL A 167 -18.00 2.40 -5.97
CA VAL A 167 -17.92 1.47 -4.84
C VAL A 167 -18.74 0.20 -5.07
N GLN A 168 -19.83 0.27 -5.84
CA GLN A 168 -20.61 -0.90 -6.22
C GLN A 168 -19.82 -1.82 -7.16
N LEU A 169 -19.24 -1.29 -8.24
CA LEU A 169 -18.42 -2.11 -9.15
C LEU A 169 -17.24 -2.76 -8.40
N ALA A 170 -16.58 -2.00 -7.53
CA ALA A 170 -15.47 -2.52 -6.74
C ALA A 170 -15.90 -3.64 -5.81
N TYR A 171 -17.07 -3.51 -5.18
CA TYR A 171 -17.67 -4.55 -4.35
C TYR A 171 -18.03 -5.79 -5.17
N ASP A 172 -18.60 -5.62 -6.37
CA ASP A 172 -18.96 -6.74 -7.24
C ASP A 172 -17.73 -7.51 -7.71
N ILE A 173 -16.63 -6.83 -8.05
CA ILE A 173 -15.34 -7.46 -8.37
C ILE A 173 -14.79 -8.20 -7.14
N LYS A 174 -14.83 -7.58 -5.95
CA LYS A 174 -14.42 -8.22 -4.70
C LYS A 174 -15.24 -9.48 -4.41
N GLN A 175 -16.56 -9.44 -4.55
CA GLN A 175 -17.41 -10.62 -4.32
C GLN A 175 -17.16 -11.73 -5.33
N ALA A 176 -16.96 -11.39 -6.61
CA ALA A 176 -16.57 -12.35 -7.64
C ALA A 176 -15.22 -13.02 -7.31
N PHE A 177 -14.25 -12.23 -6.84
CA PHE A 177 -12.98 -12.76 -6.36
C PHE A 177 -13.13 -13.70 -5.17
N ILE A 178 -13.91 -13.31 -4.15
CA ILE A 178 -14.19 -14.17 -2.99
C ILE A 178 -14.86 -15.48 -3.41
N GLY A 179 -15.71 -15.43 -4.45
CA GLY A 179 -16.32 -16.62 -5.06
C GLY A 179 -15.37 -17.50 -5.87
N GLY A 180 -14.11 -17.09 -6.07
CA GLY A 180 -13.12 -17.83 -6.86
C GLY A 180 -13.31 -17.72 -8.37
N ASP A 181 -14.05 -16.72 -8.85
CA ASP A 181 -14.38 -16.55 -10.27
C ASP A 181 -14.39 -15.08 -10.71
N LEU A 182 -13.39 -14.70 -11.50
CA LEU A 182 -13.29 -13.38 -12.13
C LEU A 182 -13.63 -13.40 -13.63
N SER A 183 -14.19 -14.49 -14.15
CA SER A 183 -14.45 -14.66 -15.59
C SER A 183 -15.40 -13.60 -16.17
N ALA A 184 -16.37 -13.13 -15.38
CA ALA A 184 -17.27 -12.02 -15.74
C ALA A 184 -16.51 -10.70 -16.06
N TYR A 185 -15.28 -10.59 -15.56
CA TYR A 185 -14.39 -9.44 -15.73
C TYR A 185 -13.19 -9.76 -16.65
N GLY A 186 -13.22 -10.90 -17.35
CA GLY A 186 -12.13 -11.35 -18.22
C GLY A 186 -10.93 -11.94 -17.46
N GLY A 187 -11.08 -12.22 -16.16
CA GLY A 187 -10.06 -12.81 -15.31
C GLY A 187 -10.11 -14.35 -15.23
N PRO A 188 -9.29 -14.94 -14.35
CA PRO A 188 -9.26 -16.39 -14.12
C PRO A 188 -10.51 -16.87 -13.36
N SER A 189 -10.72 -18.19 -13.33
CA SER A 189 -11.74 -18.84 -12.51
C SER A 189 -11.20 -20.14 -11.88
N GLY A 190 -11.86 -20.63 -10.84
CA GLY A 190 -11.50 -21.86 -10.15
C GLY A 190 -10.32 -21.73 -9.17
N PHE A 191 -10.00 -20.50 -8.75
CA PHE A 191 -8.98 -20.23 -7.74
C PHE A 191 -9.59 -20.13 -6.33
N LYS A 192 -8.74 -20.10 -5.31
CA LYS A 192 -9.10 -19.87 -3.91
C LYS A 192 -8.48 -18.56 -3.44
N PRO A 193 -9.26 -17.62 -2.88
CA PRO A 193 -8.68 -16.45 -2.22
C PRO A 193 -7.76 -16.88 -1.08
N VAL A 194 -6.56 -16.30 -1.01
CA VAL A 194 -5.71 -16.41 0.17
C VAL A 194 -6.44 -15.76 1.35
N ILE A 195 -6.50 -16.43 2.49
CA ILE A 195 -7.08 -15.91 3.73
C ILE A 195 -5.96 -15.67 4.73
N HIS A 196 -5.98 -14.52 5.39
CA HIS A 196 -5.01 -14.16 6.42
C HIS A 196 -5.68 -14.06 7.80
N PRO A 197 -5.20 -14.80 8.80
CA PRO A 197 -5.64 -14.60 10.17
C PRO A 197 -5.06 -13.29 10.72
N VAL A 198 -5.88 -12.52 11.41
CA VAL A 198 -5.49 -11.29 12.11
C VAL A 198 -5.98 -11.36 13.54
N VAL A 199 -5.08 -11.04 14.48
CA VAL A 199 -5.42 -10.86 15.88
C VAL A 199 -5.81 -9.41 16.12
N ARG A 200 -6.94 -9.18 16.78
CA ARG A 200 -7.40 -7.87 17.20
C ARG A 200 -7.84 -7.88 18.67
N ASP A 201 -7.84 -6.70 19.29
CA ASP A 201 -8.40 -6.52 20.62
C ASP A 201 -9.94 -6.54 20.53
N GLY A 202 -10.56 -7.58 21.10
CA GLY A 202 -12.00 -7.72 21.25
C GLY A 202 -12.49 -7.34 22.65
N ALA A 203 -13.81 -7.34 22.85
CA ALA A 203 -14.43 -6.96 24.13
C ALA A 203 -14.02 -7.86 25.31
N ASP A 204 -13.76 -9.14 25.04
CA ASP A 204 -13.43 -10.17 26.03
C ASP A 204 -11.95 -10.65 25.96
N GLY A 205 -11.10 -9.93 25.21
CA GLY A 205 -9.69 -10.30 24.99
C GLY A 205 -9.32 -10.35 23.51
N GLU A 206 -8.21 -11.02 23.18
CA GLU A 206 -7.77 -11.18 21.79
C GLU A 206 -8.76 -12.01 20.96
N GLU A 207 -9.14 -11.51 19.79
CA GLU A 207 -10.03 -12.16 18.84
C GLU A 207 -9.27 -12.43 17.54
N PHE A 208 -9.49 -13.61 16.97
CA PHE A 208 -9.00 -13.97 15.65
C PHE A 208 -10.09 -13.72 14.61
N ILE A 209 -9.76 -12.90 13.62
CA ILE A 209 -10.60 -12.69 12.45
C ILE A 209 -9.86 -13.15 11.19
N GLU A 210 -10.63 -13.58 10.19
CA GLU A 210 -10.12 -13.99 8.90
C GLU A 210 -10.35 -12.86 7.87
N ILE A 211 -9.26 -12.40 7.25
CA ILE A 211 -9.32 -11.36 6.24
C ILE A 211 -8.86 -11.93 4.91
N PRO A 212 -9.70 -11.92 3.85
CA PRO A 212 -9.25 -12.31 2.53
C PRO A 212 -8.15 -11.36 2.02
N ASN A 213 -7.22 -11.90 1.23
CA ASN A 213 -6.17 -11.14 0.55
C ASN A 213 -6.76 -10.37 -0.65
N VAL A 214 -7.68 -9.48 -0.33
CA VAL A 214 -8.27 -8.51 -1.25
C VAL A 214 -8.15 -7.13 -0.64
N ARG A 215 -7.82 -6.16 -1.48
CA ARG A 215 -7.83 -4.73 -1.14
C ARG A 215 -8.60 -3.97 -2.18
N VAL A 216 -9.44 -3.05 -1.72
CA VAL A 216 -10.17 -2.14 -2.59
C VAL A 216 -9.77 -0.73 -2.22
N LEU A 217 -9.13 -0.03 -3.14
CA LEU A 217 -8.69 1.35 -2.94
C LEU A 217 -9.47 2.24 -3.90
N ILE A 218 -10.07 3.30 -3.39
CA ILE A 218 -10.75 4.31 -4.20
C ILE A 218 -10.12 5.69 -4.02
N TYR A 219 -9.85 6.35 -5.14
CA TYR A 219 -9.24 7.68 -5.23
C TYR A 219 -10.20 8.67 -5.85
N THR A 220 -10.30 9.87 -5.30
CA THR A 220 -11.03 11.00 -5.90
C THR A 220 -10.48 12.33 -5.38
N ASP A 221 -10.64 13.39 -6.17
CA ASP A 221 -10.51 14.78 -5.75
C ASP A 221 -11.86 15.51 -5.66
N GLY A 222 -12.96 14.81 -5.99
CA GLY A 222 -14.28 15.37 -6.17
C GLY A 222 -15.30 14.93 -5.11
N GLU A 223 -16.39 15.67 -5.01
CA GLU A 223 -17.56 15.25 -4.24
C GLU A 223 -18.48 14.35 -5.06
N HIS A 224 -19.16 13.42 -4.40
CA HIS A 224 -20.27 12.70 -5.00
C HIS A 224 -21.36 13.69 -5.43
N ASN A 225 -21.58 13.80 -6.74
CA ASN A 225 -22.41 14.86 -7.31
C ASN A 225 -23.53 14.35 -8.23
N VAL A 226 -24.02 13.14 -7.97
CA VAL A 226 -25.26 12.62 -8.56
C VAL A 226 -26.43 12.75 -7.56
N THR A 227 -27.66 12.54 -8.03
CA THR A 227 -28.88 12.84 -7.27
C THR A 227 -29.12 11.94 -6.04
N SER A 228 -28.42 10.83 -5.93
CA SER A 228 -28.57 9.86 -4.84
C SER A 228 -27.67 10.14 -3.64
N ALA A 229 -28.10 9.77 -2.45
CA ALA A 229 -27.22 9.71 -1.28
C ALA A 229 -26.17 8.59 -1.43
N ILE A 230 -25.00 8.75 -0.82
CA ILE A 230 -23.94 7.75 -0.83
C ILE A 230 -24.39 6.47 -0.11
N LYS A 231 -24.09 5.31 -0.70
CA LYS A 231 -24.33 3.98 -0.15
C LYS A 231 -23.02 3.21 -0.08
N ASN A 232 -22.74 2.60 1.06
CA ASN A 232 -21.54 1.77 1.24
C ASN A 232 -21.91 0.28 1.17
N PRO A 233 -21.68 -0.41 0.03
CA PRO A 233 -21.95 -1.86 -0.07
C PRO A 233 -21.05 -2.70 0.85
N PHE A 234 -19.90 -2.17 1.27
CA PHE A 234 -18.99 -2.85 2.21
C PHE A 234 -19.43 -2.76 3.67
N ALA A 235 -20.45 -1.95 4.00
CA ALA A 235 -20.89 -1.78 5.39
C ALA A 235 -21.48 -3.07 6.01
N GLY A 236 -21.87 -4.05 5.20
CA GLY A 236 -22.33 -5.35 5.65
C GLY A 236 -21.22 -6.40 5.80
N ASP A 237 -19.98 -6.11 5.39
CA ASP A 237 -18.86 -7.02 5.57
C ASP A 237 -18.43 -7.04 7.04
N GLU A 238 -18.12 -8.22 7.58
CA GLU A 238 -17.55 -8.37 8.94
C GLU A 238 -16.29 -7.51 9.12
N GLN A 239 -15.45 -7.50 8.09
CA GLN A 239 -14.33 -6.59 7.96
C GLN A 239 -14.31 -6.01 6.55
N SER A 240 -14.75 -4.75 6.43
CA SER A 240 -14.63 -4.00 5.19
C SER A 240 -13.15 -3.89 4.78
N VAL A 241 -12.89 -4.08 3.49
CA VAL A 241 -11.57 -3.93 2.83
C VAL A 241 -11.47 -2.65 2.00
N LEU A 242 -12.48 -1.77 2.09
CA LEU A 242 -12.54 -0.51 1.35
C LEU A 242 -11.66 0.54 2.01
N ILE A 243 -10.58 0.89 1.34
CA ILE A 243 -9.69 2.00 1.67
C ILE A 243 -10.03 3.16 0.75
N THR A 244 -10.11 4.36 1.30
CA THR A 244 -10.44 5.57 0.55
C THR A 244 -9.31 6.59 0.67
N ALA A 245 -9.04 7.29 -0.43
CA ALA A 245 -8.08 8.37 -0.47
C ALA A 245 -8.69 9.58 -1.18
N PHE A 246 -8.48 10.77 -0.61
CA PHE A 246 -8.93 12.04 -1.16
C PHE A 246 -7.74 12.94 -1.48
N ILE A 247 -7.71 13.51 -2.68
CA ILE A 247 -6.65 14.43 -3.12
C ILE A 247 -7.23 15.85 -3.13
N GLY A 248 -6.74 16.72 -2.26
CA GLY A 248 -7.25 18.08 -2.12
C GLY A 248 -7.30 18.54 -0.67
N GLU A 249 -7.99 19.67 -0.45
CA GLU A 249 -8.03 20.35 0.85
C GLU A 249 -8.92 19.62 1.87
N GLN A 250 -8.59 19.75 3.16
CA GLN A 250 -9.28 19.02 4.24
C GLN A 250 -10.75 19.42 4.42
N ASP A 251 -11.14 20.64 4.05
CA ASP A 251 -12.50 21.16 4.14
C ASP A 251 -13.32 20.93 2.87
N ALA A 252 -12.74 20.30 1.84
CA ALA A 252 -13.48 19.92 0.64
C ALA A 252 -14.62 18.94 0.98
N LYS A 253 -15.79 19.14 0.37
CA LYS A 253 -17.00 18.36 0.68
C LYS A 253 -16.83 16.85 0.48
N GLY A 254 -16.02 16.44 -0.49
CA GLY A 254 -15.73 15.03 -0.78
C GLY A 254 -14.95 14.32 0.34
N VAL A 255 -14.21 15.06 1.18
CA VAL A 255 -13.41 14.49 2.29
C VAL A 255 -14.30 13.71 3.25
N GLY A 256 -15.36 14.32 3.76
CA GLY A 256 -16.26 13.67 4.70
C GLY A 256 -16.98 12.46 4.09
N GLN A 257 -17.29 12.53 2.79
CA GLN A 257 -17.90 11.44 2.04
C GLN A 257 -16.96 10.22 1.95
N MET A 258 -15.69 10.45 1.58
CA MET A 258 -14.69 9.40 1.48
C MET A 258 -14.31 8.83 2.85
N GLN A 259 -14.22 9.68 3.88
CA GLN A 259 -13.94 9.25 5.25
C GLN A 259 -15.04 8.33 5.79
N ASN A 260 -16.32 8.64 5.53
CA ASN A 260 -17.45 7.81 5.96
C ASN A 260 -17.56 6.46 5.22
N LEU A 261 -16.96 6.35 4.03
CA LEU A 261 -16.91 5.12 3.26
C LEU A 261 -15.79 4.17 3.72
N ALA A 262 -14.72 4.73 4.28
CA ALA A 262 -13.54 3.98 4.68
C ALA A 262 -13.84 2.88 5.69
N CYS A 263 -13.12 1.77 5.55
CA CYS A 263 -13.10 0.72 6.57
C CYS A 263 -12.53 1.22 7.89
N THR A 264 -12.88 0.53 8.98
CA THR A 264 -12.14 0.62 10.24
C THR A 264 -10.98 -0.37 10.20
N CYS A 265 -9.81 0.04 10.67
CA CYS A 265 -8.65 -0.82 10.73
C CYS A 265 -8.91 -2.01 11.67
N PRO A 266 -8.69 -3.26 11.21
CA PRO A 266 -8.91 -4.44 12.05
C PRO A 266 -7.99 -4.49 13.28
N LYS A 267 -6.81 -3.86 13.21
CA LYS A 267 -5.77 -3.92 14.26
C LYS A 267 -5.69 -2.67 15.14
N HIS A 268 -6.00 -1.50 14.59
CA HIS A 268 -5.78 -0.21 15.25
C HIS A 268 -7.08 0.57 15.40
N ALA A 269 -8.14 -0.04 15.92
CA ALA A 269 -9.39 0.68 16.16
C ALA A 269 -9.17 1.87 17.14
N PRO A 270 -9.78 3.04 16.91
CA PRO A 270 -10.78 3.37 15.89
C PRO A 270 -10.20 3.96 14.59
N ALA A 271 -8.92 3.74 14.28
CA ALA A 271 -8.31 4.29 13.06
C ALA A 271 -9.02 3.77 11.80
N THR A 272 -9.21 4.66 10.82
CA THR A 272 -9.88 4.35 9.55
C THR A 272 -8.89 4.15 8.42
N GLY A 273 -9.27 3.39 7.40
CA GLY A 273 -8.59 3.32 6.11
C GLY A 273 -8.90 4.51 5.22
N PHE A 274 -8.89 5.72 5.78
CA PHE A 274 -9.06 6.98 5.07
C PHE A 274 -7.73 7.73 5.02
N PHE A 275 -7.38 8.23 3.84
CA PHE A 275 -6.14 8.97 3.62
C PHE A 275 -6.44 10.29 2.90
N LEU A 276 -6.03 11.40 3.52
CA LEU A 276 -6.05 12.73 2.90
C LEU A 276 -4.68 13.02 2.29
N ILE A 277 -4.65 13.48 1.05
CA ILE A 277 -3.44 13.85 0.30
C ILE A 277 -3.59 15.32 -0.09
N ASP A 278 -3.27 16.20 0.86
CA ASP A 278 -3.38 17.65 0.77
C ASP A 278 -2.02 18.34 0.56
N THR A 279 -0.91 17.63 0.74
CA THR A 279 0.44 18.15 0.49
C THR A 279 1.34 17.15 -0.24
N PRO A 280 2.40 17.63 -0.94
CA PRO A 280 3.38 16.77 -1.61
C PRO A 280 4.01 15.72 -0.67
N GLU A 281 4.29 16.07 0.59
CA GLU A 281 4.89 15.17 1.58
C GLU A 281 4.03 13.93 1.84
N ARG A 282 2.71 14.07 1.72
CA ARG A 282 1.77 12.98 2.01
C ARG A 282 1.62 12.03 0.85
N VAL A 283 2.12 12.37 -0.34
CA VAL A 283 2.09 11.50 -1.54
C VAL A 283 2.71 10.15 -1.26
N GLN A 284 3.79 10.11 -0.46
CA GLN A 284 4.45 8.85 -0.08
C GLN A 284 3.52 7.88 0.64
N THR A 285 2.49 8.39 1.31
CA THR A 285 1.47 7.57 1.96
C THR A 285 0.78 6.68 0.93
N LEU A 286 0.45 7.22 -0.25
CA LEU A 286 -0.25 6.50 -1.31
C LEU A 286 0.52 5.26 -1.75
N ARG A 287 1.83 5.39 -1.97
CA ARG A 287 2.71 4.26 -2.31
C ARG A 287 2.61 3.12 -1.29
N GLY A 288 2.48 3.45 -0.01
CA GLY A 288 2.30 2.46 1.05
C GLY A 288 0.97 1.70 0.98
N ILE A 289 -0.09 2.34 0.46
CA ILE A 289 -1.42 1.75 0.35
C ILE A 289 -1.48 0.75 -0.83
N PHE A 290 -0.75 1.01 -1.92
CA PHE A 290 -0.71 0.19 -3.13
C PHE A 290 0.07 -1.14 -2.99
N ARG A 291 -0.03 -1.80 -1.83
CA ARG A 291 0.55 -3.12 -1.59
C ARG A 291 -0.53 -4.18 -1.63
N MET A 292 -0.26 -5.31 -2.29
CA MET A 292 -1.04 -6.53 -2.08
C MET A 292 -0.94 -6.90 -0.61
N ALA A 293 -2.07 -7.22 0.02
CA ALA A 293 -2.13 -7.37 1.46
C ALA A 293 -1.37 -8.60 1.97
N SER A 294 -0.75 -8.43 3.14
CA SER A 294 -0.54 -9.51 4.10
C SER A 294 -1.32 -9.17 5.39
N GLY A 295 -2.40 -9.90 5.66
CA GLY A 295 -3.20 -9.70 6.88
C GLY A 295 -3.75 -8.28 7.05
N ALA A 296 -3.43 -7.63 8.17
CA ALA A 296 -3.89 -6.28 8.54
C ALA A 296 -3.00 -5.13 7.99
N SER A 297 -1.96 -5.45 7.22
CA SER A 297 -1.09 -4.44 6.62
C SER A 297 -1.86 -3.49 5.70
N GLY A 298 -1.42 -2.22 5.68
CA GLY A 298 -1.94 -1.18 4.80
C GLY A 298 -3.34 -0.64 5.11
N PHE A 299 -4.05 -1.18 6.09
CA PHE A 299 -5.42 -0.76 6.42
C PHE A 299 -5.54 0.66 6.99
N CYS A 300 -4.49 1.21 7.59
CA CYS A 300 -4.46 2.59 8.09
C CYS A 300 -3.03 3.11 8.18
N ALA A 301 -2.87 4.40 8.49
CA ALA A 301 -1.56 5.04 8.63
C ALA A 301 -0.66 4.39 9.68
N ALA A 302 -1.22 3.83 10.77
CA ALA A 302 -0.42 3.12 11.78
C ALA A 302 0.14 1.80 11.21
N CYS A 303 -0.65 1.05 10.43
CA CYS A 303 -0.18 -0.15 9.75
C CYS A 303 0.99 0.16 8.81
N LEU A 304 0.96 1.29 8.11
CA LEU A 304 2.04 1.70 7.20
C LEU A 304 3.35 2.03 7.94
N LYS A 305 3.28 2.55 9.17
CA LYS A 305 4.45 2.94 9.97
C LYS A 305 5.13 1.75 10.67
N VAL A 306 4.35 0.78 11.16
CA VAL A 306 4.89 -0.40 11.86
C VAL A 306 5.82 -1.21 10.96
N GLU A 307 5.51 -1.27 9.66
CA GLU A 307 6.32 -2.01 8.70
C GLU A 307 7.67 -1.37 8.35
N GLN A 308 7.81 -0.05 8.54
CA GLN A 308 9.09 0.64 8.33
C GLN A 308 10.10 0.35 9.46
N LYS A 309 9.64 -0.20 10.59
CA LYS A 309 10.49 -0.49 11.76
C LYS A 309 10.87 -1.97 11.92
N THR A 310 10.27 -2.87 11.15
CA THR A 310 10.48 -4.33 11.28
C THR A 310 11.68 -4.88 10.50
N GLU A 311 12.59 -4.03 10.02
CA GLU A 311 13.95 -4.53 9.76
C GLU A 311 14.57 -4.86 11.12
N PRO A 312 14.98 -6.12 11.38
CA PRO A 312 15.65 -6.43 12.63
C PRO A 312 16.91 -5.60 12.69
N GLU A 313 16.98 -4.67 13.64
CA GLU A 313 18.26 -4.21 14.15
C GLU A 313 18.99 -5.48 14.56
N ALA A 314 20.04 -5.84 13.82
CA ALA A 314 20.87 -6.97 14.14
C ALA A 314 21.50 -6.69 15.51
N GLU A 315 20.86 -7.19 16.58
CA GLU A 315 21.41 -7.17 17.92
C GLU A 315 22.71 -7.98 17.91
N GLY A 316 23.81 -7.25 18.07
CA GLY A 316 25.10 -7.61 18.65
C GLY A 316 25.61 -9.03 18.49
N ASN A 317 26.73 -9.16 17.77
CA ASN A 317 27.77 -10.11 18.17
C ASN A 317 29.01 -9.33 18.62
N SER A 318 29.01 -8.87 19.88
CA SER A 318 30.24 -8.45 20.55
C SER A 318 30.93 -9.72 21.08
N THR A 319 31.83 -10.27 20.27
CA THR A 319 32.78 -11.26 20.75
C THR A 319 33.75 -10.57 21.70
N VAL A 320 33.60 -10.85 22.98
CA VAL A 320 34.61 -10.66 24.02
C VAL A 320 35.54 -11.85 23.96
N GLU A 321 36.80 -11.62 23.61
CA GLU A 321 38.00 -12.40 23.93
C GLU A 321 39.16 -11.48 23.50
N GLU A 322 40.06 -11.04 24.38
CA GLU A 322 41.18 -11.85 24.85
C GLU A 322 41.85 -11.23 26.10
N SER A 323 42.27 -12.12 27.01
CA SER A 323 43.53 -12.17 27.78
C SER A 323 44.04 -10.93 28.54
N ALA A 324 44.74 -10.99 29.67
CA ALA A 324 45.11 -11.98 30.68
C ALA A 324 45.83 -11.17 31.80
N GLU A 325 46.12 -11.86 32.90
CA GLU A 325 47.17 -11.57 33.90
C GLU A 325 46.71 -11.20 35.33
N SER A 326 46.69 -12.27 36.14
CA SER A 326 47.60 -12.51 37.27
C SER A 326 47.55 -11.63 38.53
N GLN A 327 47.73 -12.35 39.66
CA GLN A 327 48.19 -11.92 41.00
C GLN A 327 47.13 -11.37 41.95
N THR A 328 47.13 -11.64 43.26
CA THR A 328 47.54 -12.76 44.15
C THR A 328 46.92 -12.39 45.50
N LEU A 329 46.55 -13.40 46.30
CA LEU A 329 46.59 -13.45 47.77
C LEU A 329 46.27 -12.17 48.57
N GLU A 330 45.25 -12.23 49.43
CA GLU A 330 45.49 -12.23 50.88
C GLU A 330 44.22 -12.51 51.70
N GLU A 331 44.51 -12.90 52.92
CA GLU A 331 43.77 -13.65 53.92
C GLU A 331 42.91 -12.75 54.83
N THR A 332 42.17 -13.38 55.75
CA THR A 332 41.47 -12.83 56.93
C THR A 332 40.06 -12.29 56.71
N ALA A 333 39.13 -12.27 57.68
CA ALA A 333 38.77 -13.11 58.82
C ALA A 333 37.50 -12.45 59.41
N ALA A 334 36.69 -13.24 60.12
CA ALA A 334 35.78 -12.84 61.19
C ALA A 334 34.45 -12.08 60.88
N GLU A 335 33.39 -12.74 61.37
CA GLU A 335 32.28 -12.21 62.20
C GLU A 335 31.48 -11.00 61.70
N ASP A 336 30.17 -11.17 61.45
CA ASP A 336 29.14 -10.76 62.44
C ASP A 336 27.71 -11.22 62.04
N SER A 337 27.10 -11.98 62.97
CA SER A 337 25.68 -12.11 63.38
C SER A 337 24.49 -11.87 62.42
N PRO A 338 23.52 -12.83 62.34
CA PRO A 338 22.10 -12.57 62.09
C PRO A 338 21.29 -12.26 63.37
N PRO A 339 20.04 -11.76 63.24
CA PRO A 339 19.39 -10.85 64.20
C PRO A 339 18.47 -11.57 65.20
N PRO A 340 17.92 -10.86 66.21
CA PRO A 340 16.68 -11.27 66.83
C PRO A 340 15.54 -10.23 66.67
N ALA A 341 14.38 -10.79 66.27
CA ALA A 341 12.99 -10.35 66.44
C ALA A 341 12.50 -9.07 65.72
#